data_AF-A0A0C9RQH1-F1
#
_entry.id   AF-A0A0C9RQH1-F1
#
_cell.length_a   1.000
_cell.length_b   1.000
_cell.length_c   1.000
_cell.angle_alpha   90.00
_cell.angle_beta   90.00
_cell.angle_gamma   90.00
#
_symmetry.space_group_name_H-M   'P 1'
#
loop_
_entity.id
_entity.type
_entity.pdbx_description
1 polymer ?
#
loop_
_entity_poly.entity_id
_entity_poly.type
_entity_poly.pdbx_seq_one_letter_code
_entity_poly.pdbx_strand_id
1 'polypeptide(L)'
;MFFQKMYKPIPLVYNLVLAMLWRHPENVELDKVKVVHYCAAGSKPWRYTGKEANMEREDIKMLVKKWWDIYNDPSLDFKLTDAIPEAETRSELQQMTENSLMAAIPAMASALISLPPAA
;
A
#
# COMPACT_ATOMS: atom_id res chain seq x y z
N MET A 1 23.06 5.73 30.62
CA MET A 1 22.83 5.59 29.17
C MET A 1 23.13 6.92 28.50
N PHE A 2 23.98 6.96 27.46
CA PHE A 2 24.52 8.23 26.90
C PHE A 2 23.44 9.21 26.40
N PHE A 3 22.32 8.71 25.87
CA PHE A 3 21.25 9.54 25.31
C PHE A 3 20.07 9.83 26.26
N GLN A 4 20.17 9.49 27.55
CA GLN A 4 19.04 9.60 28.47
C GLN A 4 18.43 11.01 28.55
N LYS A 5 19.25 12.06 28.43
CA LYS A 5 18.80 13.47 28.45
C LYS A 5 18.32 14.00 27.10
N MET A 6 18.64 13.29 26.00
CA MET A 6 18.28 13.71 24.63
C MET A 6 17.11 12.90 24.06
N TYR A 7 16.92 11.67 24.53
CA TYR A 7 15.88 10.78 24.04
C TYR A 7 14.49 11.36 24.34
N LYS A 8 13.69 11.49 23.29
CA LYS A 8 12.27 11.84 23.37
C LYS A 8 11.50 10.72 22.68
N PRO A 9 10.68 9.94 23.40
CA PRO A 9 9.90 8.89 22.77
C PRO A 9 8.92 9.51 21.77
N ILE A 10 8.75 8.86 20.62
CA ILE A 10 7.76 9.26 19.63
C ILE A 10 6.37 8.94 20.23
N PRO A 11 5.46 9.92 20.31
CA PRO A 11 4.11 9.66 20.80
C PRO A 11 3.38 8.64 19.93
N LEU A 12 2.53 7.82 20.55
CA LEU A 12 1.80 6.74 19.87
C LEU A 12 1.00 7.23 18.65
N VAL A 13 0.44 8.44 18.72
CA VAL A 13 -0.34 9.04 17.62
C VAL A 13 0.45 9.21 16.30
N TYR A 14 1.78 9.32 16.37
CA TYR A 14 2.66 9.46 15.21
C TYR A 14 3.23 8.13 14.71
N ASN A 15 2.95 7.03 15.40
CA ASN A 15 3.38 5.68 15.01
C ASN A 15 2.53 4.65 15.75
N LEU A 16 1.25 4.56 15.40
CA LEU A 16 0.35 3.59 16.02
C LEU A 16 0.72 2.20 15.53
N VAL A 17 1.45 1.45 16.37
CA VAL A 17 1.66 0.02 16.21
C VAL A 17 0.32 -0.68 16.45
N LEU A 18 -0.22 -1.38 15.45
CA LEU A 18 -1.57 -1.97 15.51
C LEU A 18 -1.82 -2.82 16.76
N ALA A 19 -0.79 -3.53 17.25
CA ALA A 19 -0.91 -4.37 18.44
C ALA A 19 -1.38 -3.61 19.70
N MET A 20 -1.23 -2.29 19.72
CA MET A 20 -1.74 -1.45 20.81
C MET A 20 -3.26 -1.48 20.90
N LEU A 21 -3.98 -1.71 19.80
CA LEU A 21 -5.45 -1.77 19.77
C LEU A 21 -6.05 -2.89 20.61
N TRP A 22 -5.30 -3.97 20.85
CA TRP A 22 -5.78 -5.11 21.64
C TRP A 22 -4.89 -5.46 22.84
N ARG A 23 -3.67 -4.92 22.92
CA ARG A 23 -2.82 -5.09 24.12
C ARG A 23 -3.05 -3.99 25.16
N HIS A 24 -3.27 -2.77 24.70
CA HIS A 24 -3.44 -1.58 25.55
C HIS A 24 -4.48 -0.63 24.95
N PRO A 25 -5.72 -1.11 24.69
CA PRO A 25 -6.77 -0.29 24.07
C PRO A 25 -7.07 1.00 24.83
N GLU A 26 -6.89 1.00 26.16
CA GLU A 26 -7.06 2.16 27.03
C GLU A 26 -6.13 3.33 26.71
N ASN A 27 -5.01 3.07 26.02
CA ASN A 27 -4.02 4.06 25.65
C ASN A 27 -4.16 4.54 24.19
N VAL A 28 -5.20 4.10 23.48
CA VAL A 28 -5.41 4.43 22.07
C VAL A 28 -6.64 5.31 21.88
N GLU A 29 -6.39 6.58 21.57
CA GLU A 29 -7.39 7.50 21.04
C GLU A 29 -7.29 7.55 19.51
N LEU A 30 -8.01 6.64 18.84
CA LEU A 30 -7.92 6.38 17.39
C LEU A 30 -8.17 7.62 16.51
N ASP A 31 -9.02 8.54 16.96
CA ASP A 31 -9.36 9.80 16.29
C ASP A 31 -8.18 10.78 16.25
N LYS A 32 -7.26 10.70 17.22
CA LYS A 32 -6.06 11.56 17.29
C LYS A 32 -4.86 10.99 16.52
N VAL A 33 -4.97 9.76 16.03
CA VAL A 33 -3.88 9.05 15.35
C VAL A 33 -3.65 9.65 13.97
N LYS A 34 -2.39 9.96 13.68
CA LYS A 34 -1.94 10.54 12.41
C LYS A 34 -1.28 9.51 11.50
N VAL A 35 -0.59 8.53 12.08
CA VAL A 35 0.16 7.51 11.32
C VAL A 35 -0.12 6.13 11.91
N VAL A 36 -0.50 5.20 11.05
CA VAL A 36 -0.77 3.80 11.39
C VAL A 36 0.35 2.92 10.85
N HIS A 37 0.90 2.06 11.70
CA HIS A 37 1.92 1.09 11.34
C HIS A 37 1.33 -0.32 11.29
N TYR A 38 1.09 -0.79 10.07
CA TYR A 38 0.61 -2.14 9.76
C TYR A 38 1.72 -3.19 9.92
N CYS A 39 2.14 -3.47 11.16
CA CYS A 39 3.25 -4.38 11.47
C CYS A 39 2.83 -5.83 11.77
N ALA A 40 1.56 -6.06 12.13
CA ALA A 40 1.07 -7.38 12.52
C ALA A 40 0.85 -8.30 11.30
N ALA A 41 0.90 -9.61 11.51
CA ALA A 41 0.54 -10.58 10.47
C ALA A 41 -0.91 -10.35 10.01
N GLY A 42 -1.17 -10.42 8.70
CA GLY A 42 -2.48 -10.12 8.10
C GLY A 42 -2.84 -8.64 8.01
N SER A 43 -2.10 -7.74 8.68
CA SER A 43 -2.50 -6.33 8.76
C SER A 43 -2.18 -5.49 7.53
N LYS A 44 -1.33 -5.97 6.60
CA LYS A 44 -0.98 -5.21 5.39
C LYS A 44 -2.25 -4.97 4.56
N PRO A 45 -2.70 -3.72 4.34
CA PRO A 45 -4.00 -3.43 3.74
C PRO A 45 -4.21 -4.08 2.36
N TRP A 46 -3.17 -4.09 1.52
CA TRP A 46 -3.18 -4.70 0.18
C TRP A 46 -3.18 -6.24 0.18
N ARG A 47 -3.03 -6.89 1.34
CA ARG A 47 -3.11 -8.35 1.50
C ARG A 47 -4.10 -8.75 2.60
N TYR A 48 -4.98 -7.83 2.98
CA TYR A 48 -5.88 -8.03 4.11
C TYR A 48 -6.92 -9.10 3.79
N THR A 49 -6.96 -10.17 4.59
CA THR A 49 -7.94 -11.25 4.45
C THR A 49 -8.97 -11.28 5.59
N GLY A 50 -8.66 -10.65 6.72
CA GLY A 50 -9.47 -10.67 7.93
C GLY A 50 -9.42 -11.99 8.73
N LYS A 51 -8.58 -12.96 8.32
CA LYS A 51 -8.53 -14.30 8.95
C LYS A 51 -7.45 -14.41 10.02
N GLU A 52 -6.41 -13.58 9.96
CA GLU A 52 -5.33 -13.59 10.93
C GLU A 52 -5.78 -13.03 12.30
N ALA A 53 -5.03 -13.35 13.35
CA ALA A 53 -5.42 -13.03 14.71
C ALA A 53 -5.66 -11.53 14.93
N ASN A 54 -6.83 -11.20 15.51
CA ASN A 54 -7.31 -9.84 15.78
C ASN A 54 -7.70 -9.04 14.52
N MET A 55 -7.57 -9.60 13.31
CA MET A 55 -7.93 -8.88 12.09
C MET A 55 -9.46 -8.80 11.92
N GLU A 56 -10.24 -9.59 12.64
CA GLU A 56 -11.70 -9.54 12.59
C GLU A 56 -12.31 -8.26 13.20
N ARG A 57 -11.51 -7.45 13.90
CA ARG A 57 -11.97 -6.26 14.63
C ARG A 57 -12.43 -5.12 13.70
N GLU A 58 -13.43 -4.39 14.16
CA GLU A 58 -14.04 -3.27 13.40
C GLU A 58 -13.11 -2.06 13.26
N ASP A 59 -12.31 -1.76 14.28
CA ASP A 59 -11.30 -0.70 14.20
C ASP A 59 -10.25 -0.98 13.12
N ILE A 60 -9.80 -2.23 12.97
CA ILE A 60 -8.87 -2.63 11.91
C ILE A 60 -9.54 -2.57 10.53
N LYS A 61 -10.75 -3.09 10.37
CA LYS A 61 -11.51 -2.99 9.11
C LYS A 61 -11.68 -1.54 8.67
N MET A 62 -11.97 -0.65 9.62
CA MET A 62 -12.07 0.79 9.35
C MET A 62 -10.73 1.37 8.84
N LEU A 63 -9.61 1.03 9.46
CA LEU A 63 -8.28 1.50 9.05
C LEU A 63 -7.91 0.98 7.65
N VAL A 64 -8.17 -0.30 7.38
CA VAL A 64 -7.96 -0.91 6.06
C VAL A 64 -8.83 -0.23 5.01
N LYS A 65 -10.10 0.05 5.33
CA LYS A 65 -10.99 0.79 4.42
C LYS A 65 -10.44 2.18 4.10
N LYS A 66 -10.03 2.95 5.11
CA LYS A 66 -9.41 4.29 4.89
C LYS A 66 -8.18 4.21 3.99
N TRP A 67 -7.36 3.17 4.15
CA TRP A 67 -6.19 2.96 3.29
C TRP A 67 -6.60 2.72 1.83
N TRP A 68 -7.61 1.87 1.60
CA TRP A 68 -8.14 1.62 0.25
C TRP A 68 -8.86 2.82 -0.35
N ASP A 69 -9.57 3.61 0.46
CA ASP A 69 -10.21 4.85 0.02
C ASP A 69 -9.16 5.83 -0.54
N ILE A 70 -7.97 5.91 0.10
CA ILE A 70 -6.83 6.72 -0.38
C ILE A 70 -6.19 6.10 -1.61
N TYR A 71 -5.93 4.78 -1.59
CA TYR A 71 -5.26 4.11 -2.71
C TYR A 71 -6.08 4.17 -4.01
N ASN A 72 -7.41 4.10 -3.90
CA ASN A 72 -8.32 4.16 -5.04
C ASN A 72 -8.76 5.60 -5.39
N ASP A 73 -8.18 6.63 -4.76
CA ASP A 73 -8.49 8.02 -5.08
C ASP A 73 -7.79 8.43 -6.38
N PRO A 74 -8.52 8.59 -7.51
CA PRO A 74 -7.92 8.92 -8.80
C PRO A 74 -7.34 10.34 -8.84
N SER A 75 -7.66 11.20 -7.85
CA SER A 75 -7.05 12.52 -7.76
C SER A 75 -5.57 12.46 -7.36
N LEU A 76 -5.15 11.35 -6.74
CA LEU A 76 -3.78 11.07 -6.35
C LEU A 76 -2.98 10.34 -7.44
N ASP A 77 -3.65 9.94 -8.54
CA ASP A 77 -2.97 9.34 -9.68
C ASP A 77 -1.94 10.31 -10.26
N PHE A 78 -0.78 9.77 -10.62
CA PHE A 78 0.26 10.56 -11.25
C PHE A 78 -0.20 11.07 -12.62
N LYS A 79 -0.22 12.39 -12.79
CA LYS A 79 -0.57 13.05 -14.05
C LYS A 79 0.70 13.52 -14.76
N LEU A 80 0.93 12.97 -15.94
CA LEU A 80 2.10 13.33 -16.76
C LEU A 80 2.12 14.82 -17.13
N THR A 81 0.95 15.44 -17.23
CA THR A 81 0.77 16.86 -17.55
C THR A 81 1.38 17.80 -16.52
N ASP A 82 1.51 17.36 -15.27
CA ASP A 82 1.94 18.20 -14.16
C ASP A 82 3.48 18.16 -13.98
N ALA A 83 4.16 17.25 -14.68
CA ALA A 83 5.59 16.98 -14.53
C ALA A 83 6.46 17.49 -15.68
N ILE A 84 5.88 17.97 -16.79
CA ILE A 84 6.63 18.24 -18.03
C ILE A 84 6.11 19.51 -18.72
N PRO A 85 6.98 20.50 -19.06
CA PRO A 85 6.62 21.61 -19.93
C PRO A 85 6.12 21.12 -21.29
N GLU A 86 4.95 21.61 -21.70
CA GLU A 86 4.22 21.16 -22.88
C GLU A 86 4.97 21.42 -24.19
N ALA A 87 5.56 20.38 -24.78
CA ALA A 87 5.36 20.02 -26.20
C ALA A 87 6.35 18.94 -26.66
N GLU A 88 7.62 19.02 -26.25
CA GLU A 88 8.67 18.16 -26.84
C GLU A 88 8.68 16.75 -26.24
N THR A 89 8.46 16.62 -24.92
CA THR A 89 8.59 15.31 -24.24
C THR A 89 7.32 14.45 -24.30
N ARG A 90 6.13 15.01 -24.56
CA ARG A 90 4.88 14.22 -24.67
C ARG A 90 4.95 13.26 -25.87
N SER A 91 5.47 13.73 -27.00
CA SER A 91 5.66 12.91 -28.20
C SER A 91 6.69 11.79 -27.95
N GLU A 92 7.80 12.11 -27.29
CA GLU A 92 8.86 11.13 -26.98
C GLU A 92 8.39 10.08 -25.97
N LEU A 93 7.61 10.47 -24.95
CA LEU A 93 7.07 9.54 -23.97
C LEU A 93 5.93 8.67 -24.51
N GLN A 94 5.07 9.20 -25.37
CA GLN A 94 4.10 8.39 -26.11
C GLN A 94 4.82 7.32 -26.94
N GLN A 95 5.87 7.72 -27.66
CA GLN A 95 6.64 6.82 -28.50
C GLN A 95 7.42 5.78 -27.67
N MET A 96 7.98 6.15 -26.51
CA MET A 96 8.59 5.20 -25.57
C MET A 96 7.58 4.23 -24.96
N THR A 97 6.35 4.67 -24.66
CA THR A 97 5.31 3.83 -24.06
C THR A 97 4.77 2.83 -25.08
N GLU A 98 4.54 3.25 -26.32
CA GLU A 98 4.16 2.38 -27.44
C GLU A 98 5.26 1.35 -27.75
N ASN A 99 6.52 1.78 -27.79
CA ASN A 99 7.66 0.89 -28.01
C ASN A 99 7.86 -0.10 -26.86
N SER A 100 7.61 0.33 -25.61
CA SER A 100 7.72 -0.53 -24.43
C SER A 100 6.58 -1.56 -24.36
N LEU A 101 5.35 -1.19 -24.74
CA LEU A 101 4.21 -2.11 -24.86
C LEU A 101 4.42 -3.13 -25.97
N MET A 102 4.97 -2.73 -27.12
CA MET A 102 5.30 -3.65 -28.21
C MET A 102 6.47 -4.59 -27.87
N ALA A 103 7.45 -4.14 -27.08
CA ALA A 103 8.54 -4.98 -26.60
C ALA A 103 8.10 -5.96 -25.50
N ALA A 104 7.05 -5.62 -24.75
CA ALA A 104 6.45 -6.47 -23.71
C ALA A 104 5.52 -7.56 -24.28
N ILE A 105 5.34 -7.64 -25.61
CA ILE A 105 4.78 -8.81 -26.29
C ILE A 105 5.94 -9.64 -26.87
N PRO A 106 6.70 -10.42 -26.07
CA PRO A 106 7.46 -11.52 -26.64
C PRO A 106 6.44 -12.59 -27.02
N ALA A 107 6.22 -12.78 -28.32
CA ALA A 107 5.66 -13.96 -28.99
C ALA A 107 4.97 -15.00 -28.07
N MET A 108 3.83 -14.65 -27.44
CA MET A 108 3.01 -15.60 -26.67
C MET A 108 2.17 -16.49 -27.61
N ALA A 109 2.70 -16.82 -28.79
CA ALA A 109 2.07 -17.67 -29.78
C ALA A 109 2.75 -19.04 -29.92
N SER A 110 3.86 -19.32 -29.21
CA SER A 110 4.65 -20.54 -29.44
C SER A 110 4.86 -21.47 -28.22
N ALA A 111 4.06 -21.35 -27.16
CA ALA A 111 4.14 -22.27 -26.02
C ALA A 111 2.75 -22.72 -25.54
N LEU A 112 2.00 -23.37 -26.42
CA LEU A 112 0.94 -24.30 -25.99
C LEU A 112 1.61 -25.56 -25.42
N ILE A 113 2.03 -25.49 -24.16
CA ILE A 113 2.38 -26.70 -23.40
C ILE A 113 1.05 -27.37 -23.04
N SER A 114 0.79 -28.49 -23.71
CA SER A 114 -0.31 -29.40 -23.39
C SER A 114 -0.20 -29.87 -21.94
N LEU A 115 -1.20 -29.61 -21.12
CA LEU A 115 -1.36 -30.22 -19.80
C LEU A 115 -1.94 -31.65 -19.98
N PRO A 116 -1.42 -32.67 -19.29
CA PRO A 116 -2.00 -34.01 -19.36
C PRO A 116 -3.34 -34.05 -18.59
N PRO A 117 -4.27 -34.95 -18.96
CA PRO A 117 -5.53 -35.08 -18.26
C PRO A 117 -5.31 -35.75 -16.89
N ALA A 118 -6.00 -35.23 -15.87
CA ALA A 118 -6.10 -35.89 -14.57
C ALA A 118 -6.94 -37.18 -14.70
N ALA A 119 -6.45 -38.26 -14.10
CA ALA A 119 -7.14 -39.54 -13.91
C ALA A 119 -8.08 -39.48 -12.71
#